data_AF-A0A536NSD9-F1
#
_entry.id   AF-A0A536NSD9-F1
#
_cell.length_a   1.000
_cell.length_b   1.000
_cell.length_c   1.000
_cell.angle_alpha   90.00
_cell.angle_beta   90.00
_cell.angle_gamma   90.00
#
_symmetry.space_group_name_H-M   'P 1'
#
loop_
_entity.id
_entity.type
_entity.pdbx_description
1 polymer ?
#
loop_
_entity_poly.entity_id
_entity_poly.type
_entity_poly.pdbx_seq_one_letter_code
_entity_poly.pdbx_strand_id
1 'polypeptide(L)'
;MPARTLAQKLWDSHVVRTGDAGDEPDLLYVDLHLVHEVTSAQAFEGLRMTGRHVRRPDLTVATMDHNVPTRGGVRAADELSRKQMEVLAENCEREGIPLHKIGSRRQGIVHIIGPELGLSQPGMVI
;
A
#
# COMPACT_ATOMS: atom_id res chain seq x y z
N MET A 1 -28.14 -12.46 19.76
CA MET A 1 -26.87 -12.80 19.08
C MET A 1 -25.74 -12.72 20.09
N PRO A 2 -24.77 -13.64 20.07
CA PRO A 2 -23.61 -13.57 20.96
C PRO A 2 -22.85 -12.26 20.75
N ALA A 3 -22.17 -11.78 21.80
CA ALA A 3 -21.33 -10.60 21.71
C ALA A 3 -20.16 -10.86 20.76
N ARG A 4 -19.92 -9.94 19.82
CA ARG A 4 -18.80 -9.98 18.88
C ARG A 4 -17.71 -9.00 19.30
N THR A 5 -16.45 -9.38 19.14
CA THR A 5 -15.29 -8.48 19.30
C THR A 5 -15.27 -7.42 18.19
N LEU A 6 -14.48 -6.36 18.36
CA LEU A 6 -14.30 -5.36 17.29
C LEU A 6 -13.71 -6.00 16.03
N ALA A 7 -12.68 -6.85 16.19
CA ALA A 7 -12.06 -7.54 15.06
C ALA A 7 -13.06 -8.43 14.30
N GLN A 8 -13.93 -9.17 15.00
CA GLN A 8 -14.99 -9.96 14.36
C GLN A 8 -15.98 -9.08 13.59
N LYS A 9 -16.39 -7.95 14.18
CA LYS A 9 -17.31 -7.01 13.49
C LYS A 9 -16.70 -6.45 12.22
N LEU A 10 -15.41 -6.10 12.24
CA LEU A 10 -14.69 -5.60 11.07
C LEU A 10 -14.49 -6.70 10.04
N TRP A 11 -14.09 -7.90 10.46
CA TRP A 11 -13.94 -9.04 9.55
C TRP A 11 -15.25 -9.34 8.84
N ASP A 12 -16.33 -9.57 9.59
CA ASP A 12 -17.67 -9.89 9.07
C ASP A 12 -18.17 -8.84 8.05
N SER A 13 -17.83 -7.56 8.23
CA SER A 13 -18.27 -6.50 7.31
C SER A 13 -17.48 -6.42 6.01
N HIS A 14 -16.31 -7.09 5.93
CA HIS A 14 -15.43 -7.06 4.75
C HIS A 14 -15.38 -8.39 3.99
N VAL A 15 -16.06 -9.43 4.48
CA VAL A 15 -16.18 -10.70 3.73
C VAL A 15 -17.01 -10.47 2.46
N VAL A 16 -16.36 -10.64 1.31
CA VAL A 16 -17.01 -10.65 -0.01
C VAL A 16 -17.57 -12.04 -0.32
N ARG A 17 -16.80 -13.08 0.04
CA ARG A 17 -17.20 -14.47 -0.09
C ARG A 17 -16.63 -15.25 1.07
N THR A 18 -17.50 -15.90 1.85
CA THR A 18 -17.08 -16.85 2.88
C THR A 18 -16.38 -18.03 2.22
N GLY A 19 -15.25 -18.45 2.79
CA GLY A 19 -14.56 -19.66 2.36
C GLY A 19 -15.25 -20.91 2.89
N ASP A 20 -14.99 -22.07 2.27
CA ASP A 20 -15.47 -23.34 2.80
C ASP A 20 -14.68 -23.72 4.06
N ALA A 21 -15.40 -24.02 5.13
CA ALA A 21 -14.82 -24.23 6.46
C ALA A 21 -13.74 -25.34 6.45
N GLY A 22 -12.47 -24.95 6.46
CA GLY A 22 -11.30 -25.83 6.52
C GLY A 22 -10.52 -25.95 5.21
N ASP A 23 -11.12 -25.59 4.06
CA ASP A 23 -10.50 -25.79 2.74
C ASP A 23 -10.06 -24.46 2.10
N GLU A 24 -10.79 -23.37 2.33
CA GLU A 24 -10.46 -22.06 1.77
C GLU A 24 -10.66 -20.92 2.79
N PRO A 25 -9.75 -19.92 2.84
CA PRO A 25 -9.97 -18.73 3.65
C PRO A 25 -11.08 -17.83 3.07
N ASP A 26 -11.65 -16.96 3.92
CA ASP A 26 -12.56 -15.91 3.49
C ASP A 26 -11.89 -14.96 2.49
N LEU A 27 -12.63 -14.56 1.47
CA LEU A 27 -12.23 -13.47 0.58
C LEU A 27 -12.65 -12.14 1.20
N LEU A 28 -11.66 -11.32 1.56
CA LEU A 28 -11.88 -9.99 2.12
C LEU A 28 -11.74 -8.90 1.07
N TYR A 29 -12.52 -7.83 1.25
CA TYR A 29 -12.31 -6.56 0.58
C TYR A 29 -11.33 -5.69 1.38
N VAL A 30 -10.39 -5.05 0.69
CA VAL A 30 -9.38 -4.14 1.26
C VAL A 30 -9.70 -2.71 0.84
N ASP A 31 -9.83 -1.80 1.81
CA ASP A 31 -10.26 -0.41 1.60
C ASP A 31 -9.12 0.53 1.21
N LEU A 32 -7.89 0.19 1.59
CA LEU A 32 -6.73 1.03 1.33
C LEU A 32 -5.48 0.16 1.21
N HIS A 33 -4.63 0.45 0.25
CA HIS A 33 -3.32 -0.16 0.10
C HIS A 33 -2.26 0.93 0.31
N LEU A 34 -1.39 0.71 1.29
CA LEU A 34 -0.25 1.59 1.54
C LEU A 34 1.03 0.91 1.03
N VAL A 35 1.70 1.56 0.08
CA VAL A 35 2.84 0.98 -0.65
C VAL A 35 4.10 1.85 -0.54
N HIS A 36 5.27 1.22 -0.66
CA HIS A 36 6.57 1.87 -0.48
C HIS A 36 7.66 1.18 -1.31
N GLU A 37 8.84 1.79 -1.40
CA GLU A 37 9.87 1.50 -2.39
C GLU A 37 10.57 0.15 -2.21
N VAL A 38 10.50 -0.46 -1.02
CA VAL A 38 11.26 -1.69 -0.73
C VAL A 38 10.56 -2.94 -1.24
N THR A 39 9.26 -3.08 -0.96
CA THR A 39 8.51 -4.32 -1.20
C THR A 39 7.64 -4.24 -2.45
N SER A 40 7.17 -3.04 -2.80
CA SER A 40 6.08 -2.91 -3.78
C SER A 40 6.52 -3.18 -5.22
N ALA A 41 7.82 -3.01 -5.53
CA ALA A 41 8.37 -3.32 -6.85
C ALA A 41 8.07 -4.78 -7.28
N GLN A 42 8.19 -5.73 -6.35
CA GLN A 42 7.91 -7.15 -6.63
C GLN A 42 6.42 -7.39 -6.89
N ALA A 43 5.53 -6.72 -6.15
CA ALA A 43 4.09 -6.83 -6.35
C ALA A 43 3.65 -6.28 -7.72
N PHE A 44 4.16 -5.10 -8.10
CA PHE A 44 3.91 -4.53 -9.43
C PHE A 44 4.43 -5.41 -10.56
N GLU A 45 5.63 -6.00 -10.39
CA GLU A 45 6.19 -6.91 -11.38
C GLU A 45 5.34 -8.19 -11.52
N GLY A 46 4.86 -8.76 -10.41
CA GLY A 46 3.96 -9.92 -10.44
C GLY A 46 2.65 -9.64 -11.18
N LEU A 47 2.09 -8.43 -11.04
CA LEU A 47 0.93 -7.99 -11.84
C LEU A 47 1.29 -7.91 -13.32
N ARG A 48 2.39 -7.25 -13.66
CA ARG A 48 2.86 -7.09 -15.05
C ARG A 48 3.11 -8.43 -15.74
N MET A 49 3.82 -9.36 -15.07
CA MET A 49 4.12 -10.70 -15.59
C MET A 49 2.86 -11.52 -15.89
N THR A 50 1.76 -11.24 -15.18
CA THR A 50 0.47 -11.91 -15.37
C THR A 50 -0.51 -11.09 -16.23
N GLY A 51 -0.05 -10.01 -16.86
CA GLY A 51 -0.88 -9.15 -17.72
C GLY A 51 -1.98 -8.41 -16.95
N ARG A 52 -1.79 -8.18 -15.65
CA ARG A 52 -2.76 -7.50 -14.78
C ARG A 52 -2.30 -6.07 -14.46
N HIS A 53 -3.28 -5.22 -14.21
CA HIS A 53 -3.10 -3.87 -13.67
C HIS A 53 -3.55 -3.82 -12.21
N VAL A 54 -3.16 -2.75 -11.50
CA VAL A 54 -3.69 -2.49 -10.17
C VAL A 54 -5.20 -2.26 -10.27
N ARG A 55 -5.98 -3.07 -9.55
CA ARG A 55 -7.45 -3.07 -9.64
C ARG A 55 -8.08 -1.79 -9.11
N ARG A 56 -7.50 -1.19 -8.06
CA ARG A 56 -7.99 0.01 -7.37
C ARG A 56 -6.86 1.03 -7.08
N PRO A 57 -6.36 1.71 -8.13
CA PRO A 57 -5.36 2.79 -7.94
C PRO A 57 -5.89 3.92 -7.06
N ASP A 58 -7.20 4.15 -7.08
CA ASP A 58 -7.92 5.13 -6.25
C ASP A 58 -7.92 4.78 -4.75
N LEU A 59 -7.70 3.50 -4.41
CA LEU A 59 -7.54 3.02 -3.03
C LEU A 59 -6.09 2.62 -2.72
N THR A 60 -5.13 3.17 -3.45
CA THR A 60 -3.70 2.89 -3.24
C THR A 60 -2.94 4.20 -3.08
N VAL A 61 -2.08 4.30 -2.08
CA VAL A 61 -1.23 5.47 -1.86
C VAL A 61 0.21 5.04 -1.61
N ALA A 62 1.14 5.68 -2.30
CA ALA A 62 2.56 5.39 -2.20
C ALA A 62 3.32 6.49 -1.46
N THR A 63 4.35 6.12 -0.71
CA THR A 63 5.35 7.04 -0.13
C THR A 63 6.76 6.49 -0.29
N MET A 64 7.76 7.34 -0.09
CA MET A 64 9.17 6.96 0.01
C MET A 64 9.66 7.28 1.42
N ASP A 65 10.05 6.27 2.19
CA ASP A 65 10.39 6.43 3.60
C ASP A 65 11.46 5.49 4.15
N HIS A 66 11.82 4.41 3.46
CA HIS A 66 12.76 3.40 3.95
C HIS A 66 14.20 3.67 3.49
N ASN A 67 14.37 4.07 2.22
CA ASN A 67 15.66 4.22 1.55
C ASN A 67 16.02 5.70 1.33
N VAL A 68 15.36 6.60 2.06
CA VAL A 68 15.53 8.04 1.91
C VAL A 68 16.73 8.50 2.74
N PRO A 69 17.79 9.06 2.13
CA PRO A 69 18.92 9.58 2.89
C PRO A 69 18.49 10.73 3.80
N THR A 70 19.04 10.78 5.01
CA THR A 70 18.77 11.87 5.97
C THR A 70 19.13 13.26 5.40
N ARG A 71 20.12 13.32 4.50
CA ARG A 71 20.59 14.55 3.84
C ARG A 71 20.88 14.29 2.37
N GLY A 72 20.75 15.33 1.54
CA GLY A 72 21.12 15.28 0.12
C GLY A 72 20.06 14.69 -0.83
N GLY A 73 18.93 14.22 -0.29
CA GLY A 73 17.80 13.70 -1.07
C GLY A 73 18.18 12.48 -1.93
N VAL A 74 17.46 12.27 -3.04
CA VAL A 74 17.68 11.12 -3.95
C VAL A 74 19.13 11.01 -4.43
N ARG A 75 19.85 12.14 -4.60
CA ARG A 75 21.23 12.15 -5.09
C ARG A 75 22.25 11.55 -4.12
N ALA A 76 21.91 11.52 -2.83
CA ALA A 76 22.76 10.95 -1.80
C ALA A 76 22.45 9.46 -1.53
N ALA A 77 21.47 8.87 -2.21
CA ALA A 77 21.15 7.47 -2.07
C ALA A 77 22.19 6.62 -2.80
N ASP A 78 22.49 5.44 -2.23
CA ASP A 78 23.25 4.42 -2.95
C ASP A 78 22.46 3.93 -4.19
N GLU A 79 23.14 3.18 -5.05
CA GLU A 79 22.58 2.73 -6.31
C GLU A 79 21.31 1.89 -6.15
N LEU A 80 21.28 0.99 -5.17
CA LEU A 80 20.14 0.11 -4.93
C LEU A 80 18.94 0.91 -4.41
N SER A 81 19.18 1.74 -3.40
CA SER A 81 18.18 2.64 -2.81
C SER A 81 17.57 3.54 -3.88
N ARG A 82 18.41 4.17 -4.71
CA ARG A 82 17.96 4.99 -5.84
C ARG A 82 17.11 4.19 -6.82
N LYS A 83 17.56 2.98 -7.19
CA LYS A 83 16.82 2.14 -8.14
C LYS A 83 15.44 1.75 -7.61
N GLN A 84 15.33 1.41 -6.32
CA GLN A 84 14.05 1.08 -5.70
C GLN A 84 13.07 2.26 -5.73
N MET A 85 13.55 3.47 -5.42
CA MET A 85 12.73 4.69 -5.51
C MET A 85 12.31 5.02 -6.95
N GLU A 86 13.21 4.87 -7.92
CA GLU A 86 12.89 5.07 -9.35
C GLU A 86 11.83 4.08 -9.83
N VAL A 87 12.00 2.80 -9.51
CA VAL A 87 11.04 1.74 -9.88
C VAL A 87 9.67 1.99 -9.24
N LEU A 88 9.60 2.44 -7.99
CA LEU A 88 8.33 2.82 -7.38
C LEU A 88 7.67 3.98 -8.14
N ALA A 89 8.43 5.03 -8.48
CA ALA A 89 7.91 6.19 -9.20
C ALA A 89 7.35 5.81 -10.58
N GLU A 90 8.10 5.02 -11.35
CA GLU A 90 7.67 4.51 -12.66
C GLU A 90 6.40 3.65 -12.56
N ASN A 91 6.33 2.78 -11.55
CA ASN A 91 5.15 1.96 -11.31
C ASN A 91 3.91 2.81 -10.93
N CYS A 92 4.08 3.80 -10.06
CA CYS A 92 2.99 4.68 -9.65
C CYS A 92 2.48 5.52 -10.83
N GLU A 93 3.38 6.05 -11.65
CA GLU A 93 3.01 6.80 -12.85
C GLU A 93 2.24 5.92 -13.85
N ARG A 94 2.71 4.70 -14.11
CA ARG A 94 2.05 3.76 -15.02
C ARG A 94 0.64 3.37 -14.56
N GLU A 95 0.45 3.12 -13.27
CA GLU A 95 -0.82 2.63 -12.71
C GLU A 95 -1.75 3.78 -12.25
N GLY A 96 -1.30 5.04 -12.32
CA GLY A 96 -2.08 6.20 -11.87
C GLY A 96 -2.22 6.31 -10.34
N ILE A 97 -1.21 5.84 -9.59
CA ILE A 97 -1.22 5.84 -8.12
C ILE A 97 -0.58 7.14 -7.59
N PRO A 98 -1.20 7.83 -6.62
CA PRO A 98 -0.58 8.99 -5.98
C PRO A 98 0.67 8.59 -5.19
N LEU A 99 1.79 9.24 -5.51
CA LEU A 99 3.08 9.06 -4.84
C LEU A 99 3.50 10.32 -4.09
N HIS A 100 3.64 10.20 -2.76
CA HIS A 100 4.27 11.19 -1.90
C HIS A 100 5.79 11.02 -1.93
N LYS A 101 6.39 11.40 -3.07
CA LYS A 101 7.83 11.31 -3.34
C LYS A 101 8.67 12.24 -2.47
N ILE A 102 9.99 12.00 -2.49
CA ILE A 102 10.99 12.89 -1.86
C ILE A 102 10.76 14.35 -2.25
N GLY A 103 10.62 15.22 -1.24
CA GLY A 103 10.38 16.66 -1.40
C GLY A 103 8.91 17.07 -1.42
N SER A 104 7.97 16.11 -1.44
CA SER A 104 6.55 16.40 -1.21
C SER A 104 6.31 16.84 0.24
N ARG A 105 5.43 17.82 0.45
CA ARG A 105 4.95 18.19 1.80
C ARG A 105 4.14 17.10 2.48
N ARG A 106 3.70 16.09 1.72
CA ARG A 106 2.93 14.93 2.21
C ARG A 106 3.78 13.67 2.35
N GLN A 107 5.08 13.75 2.08
CA GLN A 107 6.00 12.64 2.28
C GLN A 107 6.21 12.41 3.79
N GLY A 108 6.24 11.15 4.19
CA GLY A 108 6.65 10.74 5.53
C GLY A 108 6.62 9.23 5.66
N ILE A 109 6.91 8.76 6.87
CA ILE A 109 6.83 7.34 7.23
C ILE A 109 5.41 6.85 6.97
N VAL A 110 5.26 5.73 6.27
CA VAL A 110 3.96 5.24 5.75
C VAL A 110 2.89 5.14 6.85
N HIS A 111 3.26 4.65 8.03
CA HIS A 111 2.37 4.50 9.18
C HIS A 111 2.06 5.82 9.92
N ILE A 112 2.78 6.90 9.62
CA ILE A 112 2.51 8.25 10.15
C ILE A 112 1.59 9.01 9.20
N ILE A 113 1.92 9.02 7.91
CA ILE A 113 1.13 9.76 6.91
C ILE A 113 -0.24 9.14 6.68
N GLY A 114 -0.41 7.83 6.88
CA GLY A 114 -1.69 7.14 6.79
C GLY A 114 -2.78 7.82 7.64
N PRO A 115 -2.62 7.88 8.97
CA PRO A 115 -3.55 8.62 9.83
C PRO A 115 -3.46 10.15 9.68
N GLU A 116 -2.26 10.74 9.52
CA GLU A 116 -2.10 12.21 9.45
C GLU A 116 -2.85 12.84 8.27
N LEU A 117 -2.83 12.19 7.11
CA LEU A 117 -3.52 12.65 5.90
C LEU A 117 -4.98 12.21 5.85
N GLY A 118 -5.47 11.51 6.88
CA GLY A 118 -6.82 10.98 6.94
C GLY A 118 -7.08 9.82 5.98
N LEU A 119 -6.04 9.12 5.52
CA LEU A 119 -6.19 7.94 4.66
C LEU A 119 -6.72 6.76 5.46
N SER A 120 -6.13 6.50 6.62
CA SER A 120 -6.58 5.45 7.53
C SER A 120 -7.75 5.96 8.38
N GLN A 121 -8.91 5.33 8.25
CA GLN A 121 -10.13 5.67 8.99
C GLN A 121 -10.65 4.49 9.81
N PRO A 122 -11.37 4.74 10.93
CA PRO A 122 -12.01 3.68 11.69
C PRO A 122 -12.93 2.85 10.79
N GLY A 123 -12.82 1.53 10.89
CA GLY A 123 -13.65 0.62 10.12
C GLY A 123 -12.96 -0.02 8.92
N MET A 124 -11.81 0.48 8.48
CA MET A 124 -11.13 -0.01 7.27
C MET A 124 -10.33 -1.30 7.49
N VAL A 125 -10.23 -2.11 6.44
CA VAL A 125 -9.16 -3.09 6.21
C VAL A 125 -8.07 -2.44 5.35
N ILE A 126 -6.85 -2.38 5.88
CA ILE A 126 -5.67 -1.72 5.28
C ILE A 126 -4.52 -2.71 5.21
#